data_AF-A0A7V1JJ67-F1
#
_entry.id   AF-A0A7V1JJ67-F1
#
_cell.length_a   1.000
_cell.length_b   1.000
_cell.length_c   1.000
_cell.angle_alpha   90.00
_cell.angle_beta   90.00
_cell.angle_gamma   90.00
#
_symmetry.space_group_name_H-M   'P 1'
#
loop_
_entity.id
_entity.type
_entity.pdbx_description
1 polymer ?
#
loop_
_entity_poly.entity_id
_entity_poly.type
_entity_poly.pdbx_seq_one_letter_code
_entity_poly.pdbx_strand_id
1 'polypeptide(L)'
;PVLAEWLRKAIQQGDLWENADYITAKEEQGFLEGRIRQIETMLRNAVVIEESEPTGEVRLGSRVMVVEEGDEDPEIFHLVGPAEADPTDGRISYKSPLGRALLGHKVGDAVTVEAPAGEIIFRIVAVG
;
A
#
# COMPACT_ATOMS: atom_id res chain seq x y z
N PRO A 1 37.46 -50.11 -2.06
CA PRO A 1 36.20 -50.67 -2.58
C PRO A 1 34.94 -50.39 -1.72
N VAL A 2 34.82 -49.24 -1.04
CA VAL A 2 33.54 -48.83 -0.41
C VAL A 2 33.43 -47.29 -0.42
N LEU A 3 34.53 -46.60 -0.08
CA LEU A 3 34.60 -45.14 -0.05
C LEU A 3 34.37 -44.47 -1.43
N ALA A 4 34.92 -45.04 -2.50
CA ALA A 4 34.73 -44.54 -3.87
C ALA A 4 33.31 -44.77 -4.41
N GLU A 5 32.59 -45.75 -3.85
CA GLU A 5 31.22 -46.07 -4.22
C GLU A 5 30.23 -45.21 -3.43
N TRP A 6 30.56 -44.92 -2.17
CA TRP A 6 29.85 -43.94 -1.34
C TRP A 6 29.99 -42.51 -1.88
N LEU A 7 31.18 -42.10 -2.32
CA LEU A 7 31.42 -40.81 -2.95
C LEU A 7 30.67 -40.69 -4.29
N ARG A 8 30.63 -41.75 -5.09
CA ARG A 8 29.80 -41.82 -6.31
C ARG A 8 28.30 -41.71 -6.00
N LYS A 9 27.83 -42.30 -4.89
CA LYS A 9 26.43 -42.25 -4.47
C LYS A 9 26.03 -40.89 -3.89
N ALA A 10 26.94 -40.21 -3.18
CA ALA A 10 26.76 -38.83 -2.71
C ALA A 10 26.74 -37.82 -3.86
N ILE A 11 27.56 -38.00 -4.90
CA ILE A 11 27.48 -37.23 -6.15
C ILE A 11 26.14 -37.53 -6.87
N GLN A 12 25.69 -38.78 -6.90
CA GLN A 12 24.40 -39.18 -7.51
C GLN A 12 23.15 -38.71 -6.73
N GLN A 13 23.27 -38.33 -5.46
CA GLN A 13 22.18 -37.71 -4.67
C GLN A 13 22.38 -36.20 -4.47
N GLY A 14 23.53 -35.65 -4.84
CA GLY A 14 23.87 -34.23 -4.82
C GLY A 14 23.16 -33.43 -5.91
N ASP A 15 22.79 -34.05 -7.03
CA ASP A 15 22.05 -33.39 -8.11
C ASP A 15 20.69 -32.84 -7.66
N LEU A 16 20.00 -33.46 -6.70
CA LEU A 16 18.68 -32.98 -6.27
C LEU A 16 18.78 -31.88 -5.22
N TRP A 17 19.73 -31.98 -4.28
CA TRP A 17 19.93 -30.97 -3.23
C TRP A 17 20.62 -29.71 -3.77
N GLU A 18 21.67 -29.84 -4.57
CA GLU A 18 22.26 -28.66 -5.24
C GLU A 18 21.27 -28.05 -6.22
N ASN A 19 20.50 -28.82 -6.99
CA ASN A 19 19.46 -28.20 -7.83
C ASN A 19 18.34 -27.58 -7.00
N ALA A 20 17.90 -28.20 -5.90
CA ALA A 20 16.87 -27.61 -5.05
C ALA A 20 17.36 -26.32 -4.41
N ASP A 21 18.54 -26.33 -3.79
CA ASP A 21 19.14 -25.16 -3.15
C ASP A 21 19.47 -24.07 -4.19
N TYR A 22 19.95 -24.45 -5.39
CA TYR A 22 20.20 -23.51 -6.48
C TYR A 22 18.90 -22.91 -7.05
N ILE A 23 17.85 -23.72 -7.22
CA ILE A 23 16.53 -23.24 -7.67
C ILE A 23 15.95 -22.30 -6.61
N THR A 24 15.96 -22.69 -5.34
CA THR A 24 15.49 -21.85 -4.23
C THR A 24 16.28 -20.55 -4.14
N ALA A 25 17.61 -20.59 -4.24
CA ALA A 25 18.43 -19.38 -4.25
C ALA A 25 18.13 -18.47 -5.46
N LYS A 26 17.85 -19.06 -6.63
CA LYS A 26 17.49 -18.32 -7.84
C LYS A 26 16.09 -17.72 -7.77
N GLU A 27 15.13 -18.42 -7.15
CA GLU A 27 13.79 -17.91 -6.88
C GLU A 27 13.83 -16.76 -5.87
N GLU A 28 14.61 -16.90 -4.79
CA GLU A 28 14.81 -15.87 -3.78
C GLU A 28 15.52 -14.64 -4.37
N GLN A 29 16.54 -14.85 -5.20
CA GLN A 29 17.17 -13.77 -5.97
C GLN A 29 16.14 -13.07 -6.87
N GLY A 30 15.32 -13.82 -7.62
CA GLY A 30 14.28 -13.26 -8.48
C GLY A 30 13.25 -12.44 -7.71
N PHE A 31 12.84 -12.92 -6.53
CA PHE A 31 11.95 -12.21 -5.62
C PHE A 31 12.58 -10.91 -5.10
N LEU A 32 13.86 -10.96 -4.69
CA LEU A 32 14.61 -9.78 -4.23
C LEU A 32 14.78 -8.74 -5.36
N GLU A 33 15.17 -9.17 -6.56
CA GLU A 33 15.25 -8.28 -7.73
C GLU A 33 13.90 -7.66 -8.08
N GLY A 34 12.80 -8.43 -7.94
CA GLY A 34 11.44 -7.93 -8.07
C GLY A 34 11.13 -6.83 -7.06
N ARG A 35 11.44 -7.05 -5.77
CA ARG A 35 11.29 -6.05 -4.70
C ARG A 35 12.13 -4.81 -4.95
N ILE A 36 13.37 -4.96 -5.41
CA ILE A 36 14.25 -3.84 -5.75
C ILE A 36 13.60 -2.99 -6.85
N ARG A 37 13.18 -3.60 -7.96
CA ARG A 37 12.52 -2.86 -9.06
C ARG A 37 11.24 -2.16 -8.62
N GLN A 38 10.46 -2.79 -7.74
CA GLN A 38 9.26 -2.18 -7.16
C GLN A 38 9.62 -0.93 -6.36
N ILE A 39 10.57 -1.03 -5.43
CA ILE A 39 11.03 0.08 -4.60
C ILE A 39 11.62 1.20 -5.45
N GLU A 40 12.48 0.88 -6.43
CA GLU A 40 13.02 1.86 -7.35
C GLU A 40 11.93 2.58 -8.14
N THR A 41 10.88 1.87 -8.54
CA THR A 41 9.74 2.48 -9.26
C THR A 41 8.93 3.38 -8.34
N MET A 42 8.77 3.02 -7.07
CA MET A 42 8.15 3.91 -6.07
C MET A 42 8.99 5.17 -5.88
N LEU A 43 10.31 5.03 -5.70
CA LEU A 43 11.23 6.17 -5.54
C LEU A 43 11.26 7.08 -6.76
N ARG A 44 11.31 6.52 -7.97
CA ARG A 44 11.29 7.29 -9.23
C ARG A 44 10.02 8.12 -9.41
N ASN A 45 8.89 7.63 -8.89
CA ASN A 45 7.58 8.28 -9.03
C ASN A 45 7.16 9.04 -7.77
N ALA A 46 7.99 9.08 -6.73
CA ALA A 46 7.67 9.80 -5.51
C ALA A 46 7.67 11.30 -5.77
N VAL A 47 6.60 11.97 -5.37
CA VAL A 47 6.47 13.43 -5.42
C VAL A 47 6.50 13.94 -3.98
N VAL A 48 7.47 14.80 -3.68
CA VAL A 48 7.53 15.49 -2.39
C VAL A 48 6.46 16.56 -2.37
N ILE A 49 5.63 16.56 -1.33
CA ILE A 49 4.59 17.55 -1.13
C ILE A 49 5.11 18.50 -0.05
N GLU A 50 5.21 19.79 -0.39
CA GLU A 50 5.50 20.83 0.60
C GLU A 50 4.24 21.11 1.42
N GLU A 51 4.40 21.23 2.74
CA GLU A 51 3.31 21.69 3.63
C GLU A 51 2.98 23.14 3.28
N SER A 52 1.92 23.34 2.49
CA SER A 52 1.34 24.65 2.23
C SER A 52 0.34 25.03 3.32
N GLU A 53 0.10 26.33 3.52
CA GLU A 53 -0.94 26.81 4.44
C GLU A 53 -2.29 26.10 4.19
N PRO A 54 -3.05 25.76 5.25
CA PRO A 54 -4.31 25.06 5.10
C PRO A 54 -5.29 25.89 4.25
N THR A 55 -5.56 25.43 3.03
CA THR A 55 -6.51 26.08 2.12
C THR A 55 -7.97 25.71 2.39
N GLY A 56 -8.20 24.81 3.37
CA GLY A 56 -9.52 24.21 3.63
C GLY A 56 -9.96 23.23 2.54
N GLU A 57 -9.05 22.87 1.63
CA GLU A 57 -9.25 21.92 0.53
C GLU A 57 -8.46 20.65 0.80
N VAL A 58 -9.07 19.49 0.57
CA VAL A 58 -8.45 18.18 0.77
C VAL A 58 -7.41 17.93 -0.31
N ARG A 59 -6.16 17.72 0.11
CA ARG A 59 -5.03 17.42 -0.77
C ARG A 59 -4.33 16.15 -0.30
N LEU A 60 -3.42 15.66 -1.14
CA LEU A 60 -2.55 14.56 -0.73
C LEU A 60 -1.68 15.02 0.46
N GLY A 61 -1.69 14.26 1.55
CA GLY A 61 -1.10 14.62 2.84
C GLY A 61 -2.09 15.21 3.86
N SER A 62 -3.30 15.59 3.45
CA SER A 62 -4.28 16.19 4.36
C SER A 62 -4.85 15.18 5.36
N ARG A 63 -5.09 15.65 6.59
CA ARG A 63 -5.96 14.99 7.55
C ARG A 63 -7.37 15.54 7.42
N VAL A 64 -8.30 14.67 7.08
CA VAL A 64 -9.70 15.01 6.79
C VAL A 64 -10.56 14.40 7.87
N MET A 65 -11.34 15.23 8.55
CA MET A 65 -12.38 14.77 9.46
C MET A 65 -13.71 14.77 8.73
N VAL A 66 -14.43 13.64 8.81
CA VAL A 66 -15.72 13.43 8.15
C VAL A 66 -16.75 12.90 9.14
N VAL A 67 -18.02 13.11 8.85
CA VAL A 67 -19.16 12.52 9.59
C VAL A 67 -20.05 11.82 8.56
N GLU A 68 -20.37 10.55 8.79
CA GLU A 68 -21.35 9.83 7.97
C GLU A 68 -22.77 10.38 8.18
N GLU A 69 -23.54 10.52 7.12
CA GLU A 69 -24.91 11.00 7.22
C GLU A 69 -25.80 10.00 7.97
N GLY A 70 -26.27 10.40 9.16
CA GLY A 70 -27.05 9.53 10.06
C GLY A 70 -26.25 9.07 11.29
N ASP A 71 -24.96 9.36 11.34
CA ASP A 71 -24.10 9.21 12.51
C ASP A 71 -23.76 10.59 13.12
N GLU A 72 -23.40 10.59 14.40
CA GLU A 72 -22.93 11.78 15.13
C GLU A 72 -21.41 11.71 15.41
N ASP A 73 -20.79 10.53 15.27
CA ASP A 73 -19.39 10.33 15.57
C ASP A 73 -18.49 10.68 14.37
N PRO A 74 -17.55 11.65 14.51
CA PRO A 74 -16.64 12.00 13.45
C PRO A 74 -15.48 11.01 13.32
N GLU A 75 -15.12 10.68 12.08
CA GLU A 75 -13.97 9.87 11.71
C GLU A 75 -12.86 10.73 11.11
N ILE A 76 -11.59 10.34 11.35
CA ILE A 76 -10.42 11.06 10.82
C ILE A 76 -9.65 10.15 9.88
N PHE A 77 -9.45 10.62 8.66
CA PHE A 77 -8.65 9.94 7.64
C PHE A 77 -7.44 10.78 7.24
N HIS A 78 -6.31 10.12 7.01
CA HIS A 78 -5.12 10.73 6.46
C HIS A 78 -4.97 10.31 4.99
N LEU A 79 -5.11 11.27 4.07
CA LEU A 79 -5.07 11.00 2.64
C LEU A 79 -3.61 10.84 2.17
N VAL A 80 -3.21 9.62 1.84
CA VAL A 80 -1.82 9.27 1.52
C VAL A 80 -1.69 8.61 0.15
N GLY A 81 -0.44 8.35 -0.26
CA GLY A 81 -0.14 7.58 -1.47
C GLY A 81 -0.53 6.10 -1.34
N PRO A 82 -0.76 5.37 -2.45
CA PRO A 82 -1.11 3.95 -2.42
C PRO A 82 -0.11 3.05 -1.70
N ALA A 83 1.18 3.42 -1.71
CA ALA A 83 2.24 2.65 -1.06
C ALA A 83 2.25 2.82 0.47
N GLU A 84 1.55 3.83 0.98
CA GLU A 84 1.51 4.21 2.40
C GLU A 84 0.16 3.95 3.05
N ALA A 85 -0.80 3.45 2.27
CA ALA A 85 -2.16 3.25 2.71
C ALA A 85 -2.24 2.09 3.70
N ASP A 86 -2.87 2.38 4.84
CA ASP A 86 -3.17 1.45 5.90
C ASP A 86 -4.53 1.84 6.49
N PRO A 87 -5.63 1.21 6.04
CA PRO A 87 -6.98 1.53 6.50
C PRO A 87 -7.17 1.30 8.01
N THR A 88 -6.41 0.40 8.62
CA THR A 88 -6.50 0.12 10.07
C THR A 88 -6.01 1.31 10.90
N ASP A 89 -5.03 2.05 10.37
CA ASP A 89 -4.51 3.28 10.97
C ASP A 89 -5.17 4.55 10.40
N GLY A 90 -6.28 4.42 9.66
CA GLY A 90 -6.98 5.55 9.04
C GLY A 90 -6.20 6.22 7.89
N ARG A 91 -5.15 5.58 7.37
CA ARG A 91 -4.36 6.07 6.23
C ARG A 91 -4.98 5.57 4.93
N ILE A 92 -5.66 6.46 4.22
CA ILE A 92 -6.43 6.11 3.02
C ILE A 92 -5.69 6.55 1.77
N SER A 93 -5.55 5.63 0.81
CA SER A 93 -4.98 5.93 -0.52
C SER A 93 -5.86 6.93 -1.27
N TYR A 94 -5.26 7.96 -1.88
CA TYR A 94 -5.99 8.85 -2.82
C TYR A 94 -6.59 8.11 -4.03
N LYS A 95 -6.18 6.86 -4.30
CA LYS A 95 -6.75 6.01 -5.35
C LYS A 95 -7.92 5.15 -4.88
N SER A 96 -8.21 5.08 -3.58
CA SER A 96 -9.36 4.33 -3.06
C SER A 96 -10.69 5.05 -3.41
N PRO A 97 -11.85 4.38 -3.33
CA PRO A 97 -13.15 5.03 -3.54
C PRO A 97 -13.33 6.26 -2.65
N LEU A 98 -13.08 6.12 -1.35
CA LEU A 98 -13.16 7.21 -0.37
C LEU A 98 -12.14 8.32 -0.66
N GLY A 99 -10.88 7.96 -0.92
CA GLY A 99 -9.82 8.94 -1.18
C GLY A 99 -10.06 9.75 -2.44
N ARG A 100 -10.59 9.13 -3.50
CA ARG A 100 -11.00 9.81 -4.74
C ARG A 100 -12.19 10.74 -4.53
N ALA A 101 -13.14 10.34 -3.68
CA ALA A 101 -14.31 11.14 -3.36
C ALA A 101 -13.96 12.36 -2.51
N LEU A 102 -12.93 12.28 -1.66
CA LEU A 102 -12.50 13.39 -0.80
C LEU A 102 -11.57 14.38 -1.51
N LEU A 103 -10.73 13.93 -2.43
CA LEU A 103 -9.68 14.76 -3.04
C LEU A 103 -10.27 15.99 -3.77
N GLY A 104 -9.78 17.18 -3.41
CA GLY A 104 -10.20 18.46 -4.00
C GLY A 104 -11.49 19.07 -3.41
N HIS A 105 -12.18 18.35 -2.53
CA HIS A 105 -13.34 18.89 -1.80
C HIS A 105 -12.92 19.76 -0.61
N LYS A 106 -13.86 20.54 -0.10
CA LYS A 106 -13.62 21.52 0.97
C LYS A 106 -14.44 21.25 2.22
N VAL A 107 -14.06 21.88 3.32
CA VAL A 107 -14.85 21.88 4.56
C VAL A 107 -16.29 22.34 4.27
N GLY A 108 -17.26 21.54 4.70
CA GLY A 108 -18.69 21.74 4.46
C GLY A 108 -19.27 20.95 3.29
N ASP A 109 -18.44 20.43 2.38
CA ASP A 109 -18.92 19.61 1.27
C ASP A 109 -19.43 18.25 1.76
N ALA A 110 -20.41 17.71 1.03
CA ALA A 110 -20.85 16.33 1.15
C ALA A 110 -20.31 15.52 -0.05
N VAL A 111 -19.74 14.36 0.24
CA VAL A 111 -19.16 13.45 -0.76
C VAL A 111 -19.84 12.09 -0.66
N THR A 112 -20.16 11.50 -1.82
CA THR A 112 -20.77 10.17 -1.90
C THR A 112 -19.70 9.16 -2.26
N VAL A 113 -19.63 8.07 -1.49
CA VAL A 113 -18.66 6.98 -1.67
C VAL A 113 -19.41 5.70 -1.98
N GLU A 114 -19.09 5.09 -3.11
CA GLU A 114 -19.58 3.75 -3.44
C GLU A 114 -18.84 2.70 -2.60
N ALA A 115 -19.52 2.12 -1.61
CA ALA A 115 -19.04 0.98 -0.86
C ALA A 115 -19.76 -0.30 -1.31
N PRO A 116 -19.17 -1.50 -1.10
CA PRO A 116 -19.83 -2.77 -1.42
C PRO A 116 -21.20 -2.96 -0.73
N ALA A 117 -21.43 -2.28 0.39
CA ALA A 117 -22.68 -2.32 1.16
C ALA A 117 -23.73 -1.30 0.71
N GLY A 118 -23.40 -0.39 -0.22
CA GLY A 118 -24.26 0.71 -0.66
C GLY A 118 -23.51 2.03 -0.78
N GLU A 119 -24.22 3.08 -1.21
CA GLU A 119 -23.69 4.44 -1.19
C GLU A 119 -23.64 4.96 0.25
N ILE A 120 -22.50 5.49 0.64
CA ILE A 120 -22.30 6.15 1.94
C ILE A 120 -22.04 7.62 1.68
N ILE A 121 -22.71 8.52 2.40
CA ILE A 121 -22.56 9.96 2.27
C ILE A 121 -21.79 10.48 3.48
N PHE A 122 -20.67 11.15 3.21
CA PHE A 122 -19.84 11.78 4.24
C PHE A 122 -19.88 13.29 4.10
N ARG A 123 -19.98 14.01 5.22
CA ARG A 123 -19.78 15.46 5.29
C ARG A 123 -18.40 15.79 5.83
N ILE A 124 -17.65 16.62 5.12
CA ILE A 124 -16.33 17.07 5.55
C ILE A 124 -16.50 18.17 6.61
N VAL A 125 -16.02 17.92 7.82
CA VAL A 125 -16.15 18.85 8.94
C VAL A 125 -14.87 19.63 9.21
N ALA A 126 -13.70 19.07 8.89
CA ALA A 126 -12.42 19.75 9.02
C ALA A 126 -11.37 19.18 8.06
N VAL A 127 -10.44 20.03 7.64
CA VAL A 127 -9.26 19.65 6.85
C VAL A 127 -8.04 20.31 7.48
N GLY A 128 -7.00 19.51 7.74
CA GLY A 128 -5.71 19.95 8.27
C GLY A 128 -4.53 19.31 7.57
#